data_AF-A0A244CUG2-F1
#
_entry.id   AF-A0A244CUG2-F1
#
_cell.length_a   1.000
_cell.length_b   1.000
_cell.length_c   1.000
_cell.angle_alpha   90.00
_cell.angle_beta   90.00
_cell.angle_gamma   90.00
#
_symmetry.space_group_name_H-M   'P 1'
#
loop_
_entity.id
_entity.type
_entity.pdbx_description
1 polymer ?
#
loop_
_entity_poly.entity_id
_entity_poly.type
_entity_poly.pdbx_seq_one_letter_code
_entity_poly.pdbx_strand_id
1 'polypeptide(L)'
;MKMDALNISTPLLNEILDNLVRTRVESLPKSETLPKRVYCEHYQTTAEAIRKRLSTGVWQMGVHVLKVDGAGEFIDLRAVDAWVRKQGKSCHAA
;
A
#
# COMPACT_ATOMS: atom_id res chain seq x y z
N MET A 1 35.77 -8.73 -32.24
CA MET A 1 35.22 -9.44 -31.06
C MET A 1 33.71 -9.39 -31.19
N LYS A 2 33.07 -10.47 -31.65
CA LYS A 2 31.60 -10.54 -31.74
C LYS A 2 31.08 -10.87 -30.35
N MET A 3 30.19 -10.04 -29.82
CA MET A 3 29.43 -10.37 -28.61
C MET A 3 28.31 -11.30 -29.04
N ASP A 4 28.44 -12.58 -28.73
CA ASP A 4 27.38 -13.55 -28.97
C ASP A 4 26.22 -13.21 -28.01
N ALA A 5 25.06 -12.93 -28.58
CA ALA A 5 23.84 -12.75 -27.81
C ALA A 5 23.56 -14.05 -27.04
N LEU A 6 23.41 -13.96 -25.72
CA LEU A 6 23.03 -15.08 -24.87
C LEU A 6 21.69 -15.64 -25.37
N ASN A 7 21.73 -16.76 -26.10
CA ASN A 7 20.55 -17.49 -26.52
C ASN A 7 20.02 -18.30 -25.33
N ILE A 8 19.32 -17.61 -24.44
CA ILE A 8 18.67 -18.22 -23.29
C ILE A 8 17.52 -19.07 -23.85
N SER A 9 17.66 -20.40 -23.77
CA SER A 9 16.62 -21.33 -24.20
C SER A 9 15.26 -20.93 -23.59
N THR A 10 14.20 -20.95 -24.39
CA THR A 10 12.83 -20.59 -24.00
C THR A 10 12.38 -21.16 -22.64
N PRO A 11 12.75 -22.38 -22.22
CA PRO A 11 12.40 -22.91 -20.90
C PRO A 11 13.03 -22.14 -19.72
N LEU A 12 14.29 -21.69 -19.84
CA LEU A 12 14.96 -20.93 -18.79
C LEU A 12 14.40 -19.51 -18.69
N LEU A 13 14.04 -18.89 -19.82
CA LEU A 13 13.32 -17.61 -19.81
C LEU A 13 11.96 -17.72 -19.10
N ASN A 14 11.21 -18.79 -19.36
CA ASN A 14 9.92 -19.03 -18.71
C ASN A 14 10.08 -19.25 -17.20
N GLU A 15 11.09 -20.00 -16.77
CA GLU A 15 11.37 -20.22 -15.35
C GLU A 15 11.76 -18.91 -14.64
N ILE A 16 12.58 -18.08 -15.27
CA ILE A 16 12.93 -16.75 -14.74
C ILE A 16 11.68 -15.86 -14.64
N LEU A 17 10.84 -15.86 -15.68
CA LEU A 17 9.58 -15.11 -15.68
C LEU A 17 8.64 -15.59 -14.57
N ASP A 18 8.48 -16.90 -14.38
CA ASP A 18 7.62 -17.49 -13.34
C ASP A 18 8.11 -17.13 -11.93
N ASN A 19 9.43 -17.17 -11.71
CA ASN A 19 10.02 -16.80 -10.42
C ASN A 19 9.84 -15.31 -10.13
N LEU A 20 10.00 -14.44 -11.14
CA LEU A 20 9.75 -13.01 -10.99
C LEU A 20 8.27 -12.71 -10.72
N VAL A 21 7.36 -13.40 -11.40
CA VAL A 21 5.91 -13.28 -11.15
C VAL A 21 5.55 -13.76 -9.75
N ARG A 22 6.08 -14.92 -9.30
CA ARG A 22 5.82 -15.46 -7.96
C ARG A 22 6.31 -14.53 -6.86
N THR A 23 7.55 -14.04 -6.97
CA THR A 23 8.14 -13.06 -6.03
C THR A 23 7.31 -11.77 -5.99
N ARG A 24 6.78 -11.33 -7.14
CA ARG A 24 5.92 -10.15 -7.22
C ARG A 24 4.53 -10.38 -6.61
N VAL A 25 3.95 -11.57 -6.76
CA VAL A 25 2.65 -11.91 -6.16
C VAL A 25 2.76 -12.00 -4.65
N GLU A 26 3.88 -12.52 -4.12
CA GLU A 26 4.14 -12.61 -2.68
C GLU A 26 4.41 -11.25 -2.02
N SER A 27 4.77 -10.23 -2.80
CA SER A 27 4.99 -8.86 -2.30
C SER A 27 3.78 -7.92 -2.44
N LEU A 28 2.67 -8.40 -3.02
CA LEU A 28 1.40 -7.65 -2.98
C LEU A 28 0.80 -7.68 -1.57
N PRO A 29 0.27 -6.56 -1.05
CA PRO A 29 -0.37 -6.56 0.24
C PRO A 29 -1.59 -7.51 0.22
N LYS A 30 -1.52 -8.57 1.03
CA LYS A 30 -2.55 -9.61 1.15
C LYS A 30 -3.91 -9.05 1.64
N SER A 31 -3.91 -7.87 2.23
CA SER A 31 -5.08 -7.16 2.75
C SER A 31 -4.98 -5.67 2.42
N GLU A 32 -6.10 -5.08 2.07
CA GLU A 32 -6.23 -3.63 1.83
C GLU A 32 -6.53 -2.87 3.12
N THR A 33 -6.46 -3.56 4.25
CA THR A 33 -6.51 -2.98 5.59
C THR A 33 -5.29 -3.40 6.39
N LEU A 34 -4.82 -2.50 7.26
CA LEU A 34 -3.75 -2.77 8.21
C LEU A 34 -4.21 -2.52 9.64
N PRO A 35 -3.78 -3.31 10.63
CA PRO A 35 -3.94 -2.93 12.03
C PRO A 35 -3.38 -1.53 12.25
N LYS A 36 -4.07 -0.68 13.01
CA LYS A 36 -3.68 0.72 13.23
C LYS A 36 -2.24 0.87 13.72
N ARG A 37 -1.79 -0.03 14.59
CA ARG A 37 -0.41 -0.06 15.08
C ARG A 37 0.59 -0.25 13.94
N VAL A 38 0.35 -1.25 13.08
CA VAL A 38 1.19 -1.56 11.92
C VAL A 38 1.21 -0.38 10.95
N TYR A 39 0.05 0.23 10.69
CA TYR A 39 -0.03 1.42 9.85
C TYR A 39 0.82 2.59 10.39
N CYS A 40 0.74 2.85 11.71
CA CYS A 40 1.58 3.85 12.36
C CYS A 40 3.08 3.59 12.18
N GLU A 41 3.51 2.34 12.39
CA GLU A 41 4.91 1.90 12.26
C GLU A 41 5.40 2.03 10.80
N HIS A 42 4.65 1.49 9.83
CA HIS A 42 5.06 1.47 8.42
C HIS A 42 5.06 2.84 7.75
N TYR A 43 4.08 3.69 8.06
CA TYR A 43 3.90 4.99 7.41
C TYR A 43 4.41 6.16 8.27
N GLN A 44 5.21 5.87 9.30
CA GLN A 44 5.82 6.88 10.18
C GLN A 44 4.81 7.91 10.69
N THR A 45 3.62 7.43 11.07
CA THR A 45 2.53 8.26 11.57
C THR A 45 2.20 7.88 13.00
N THR A 46 1.55 8.77 13.74
CA THR A 46 1.21 8.55 15.15
C THR A 46 -0.28 8.29 15.34
N ALA A 47 -0.63 7.60 16.43
CA ALA A 47 -2.04 7.40 16.80
C ALA A 47 -2.73 8.75 17.04
N GLU A 48 -2.01 9.74 17.56
CA GLU A 48 -2.42 11.13 17.77
C GLU A 48 -2.77 11.79 16.44
N ALA A 49 -1.95 11.61 15.39
CA ALA A 49 -2.24 12.16 14.06
C ALA A 49 -3.52 11.54 13.48
N ILE A 50 -3.73 10.24 13.65
CA ILE A 50 -4.97 9.57 13.23
C ILE A 50 -6.17 10.11 14.02
N ARG A 51 -6.05 10.25 15.35
CA ARG A 51 -7.12 10.84 16.19
C ARG A 51 -7.44 12.27 15.77
N LYS A 52 -6.42 13.08 15.46
CA LYS A 52 -6.61 14.44 14.96
C LYS A 52 -7.38 14.45 13.64
N ARG A 53 -7.03 13.58 12.68
CA ARG A 53 -7.75 13.47 11.40
C ARG A 53 -9.22 13.07 11.61
N LEU A 54 -9.50 12.16 12.55
CA LEU A 54 -10.86 11.79 12.93
C LEU A 54 -11.61 12.95 13.57
N SER A 55 -10.99 13.63 14.55
CA SER A 55 -11.64 14.74 15.27
C SER A 55 -11.89 15.95 14.39
N THR A 56 -11.06 16.20 13.37
CA THR A 56 -11.27 17.27 12.39
C THR A 56 -12.16 16.84 11.22
N GLY A 57 -12.69 15.62 11.21
CA GLY A 57 -13.54 15.08 10.15
C GLY A 57 -12.84 14.83 8.81
N VAL A 58 -11.52 14.97 8.76
CA VAL A 58 -10.70 14.68 7.57
C VAL A 58 -10.75 13.19 7.26
N TRP A 59 -10.65 12.37 8.32
CA TRP A 59 -10.92 10.94 8.29
C TRP A 59 -12.20 10.63 9.05
N GLN A 60 -12.81 9.48 8.78
CA GLN A 60 -14.07 9.07 9.39
C GLN A 60 -14.00 7.63 9.88
N MET A 61 -14.60 7.35 11.05
CA MET A 61 -14.81 6.00 11.56
C MET A 61 -15.79 5.27 10.65
N GLY A 62 -15.53 3.99 10.36
CA GLY A 62 -16.28 3.20 9.38
C GLY A 62 -15.90 3.46 7.92
N VAL A 63 -15.02 4.43 7.63
CA VAL A 63 -14.53 4.72 6.27
C VAL A 63 -13.02 4.57 6.18
N HIS A 64 -12.26 5.36 6.96
CA HIS A 64 -10.79 5.32 6.96
C HIS A 64 -10.26 4.46 8.10
N VAL A 65 -10.97 4.47 9.23
CA VAL A 65 -10.66 3.66 10.41
C VAL A 65 -11.83 2.71 10.65
N LEU A 66 -11.56 1.41 10.65
CA LEU A 66 -12.55 0.37 10.88
C LEU A 66 -12.35 -0.20 12.28
N LYS A 67 -13.37 -0.13 13.12
CA LYS A 67 -13.36 -0.76 14.45
C LYS A 67 -14.03 -2.12 14.35
N VAL A 68 -13.27 -3.18 14.57
CA VAL A 68 -13.73 -4.56 14.51
C VAL A 68 -13.79 -5.11 15.92
N ASP A 69 -14.95 -5.63 16.31
CA ASP A 69 -15.14 -6.22 17.63
C ASP A 69 -14.20 -7.42 17.83
N GLY A 70 -13.57 -7.51 19.00
CA GLY A 70 -12.56 -8.52 19.32
C GLY A 70 -11.20 -8.40 18.61
N ALA A 71 -11.06 -7.56 17.58
CA ALA A 71 -9.81 -7.43 16.80
C ALA A 71 -9.16 -6.03 16.84
N GLY A 72 -9.90 -4.99 17.24
CA GLY A 72 -9.38 -3.64 17.42
C GLY A 72 -9.60 -2.73 16.21
N GLU A 73 -8.73 -1.72 16.04
CA GLU A 73 -8.83 -0.72 14.97
C GLU A 73 -7.91 -1.04 13.79
N PHE A 74 -8.46 -0.93 12.58
CA PHE A 74 -7.78 -1.13 11.31
C PHE A 74 -7.88 0.13 10.45
N ILE A 75 -6.91 0.35 9.57
CA ILE A 75 -6.89 1.44 8.60
C ILE A 75 -7.21 0.88 7.23
N ASP A 76 -8.22 1.45 6.57
CA ASP A 76 -8.58 1.12 5.20
C ASP A 76 -7.65 1.88 4.24
N LEU A 77 -6.76 1.15 3.57
CA LEU A 77 -5.76 1.72 2.69
C LEU A 77 -6.38 2.28 1.41
N ARG A 78 -7.48 1.71 0.91
CA ARG A 78 -8.17 2.24 -0.28
C ARG A 78 -8.81 3.59 0.01
N ALA A 79 -9.47 3.73 1.16
CA ALA A 79 -10.06 4.99 1.59
C ALA A 79 -8.97 6.06 1.79
N VAL A 80 -7.85 5.69 2.42
CA VAL A 80 -6.70 6.58 2.58
C VAL A 80 -6.11 6.99 1.24
N ASP A 81 -5.89 6.06 0.31
CA ASP A 81 -5.38 6.36 -1.04
C ASP A 81 -6.29 7.31 -1.81
N ALA A 82 -7.61 7.07 -1.77
CA ALA A 82 -8.58 7.96 -2.38
C ALA A 82 -8.54 9.36 -1.77
N TRP A 83 -8.40 9.46 -0.45
CA TRP A 83 -8.21 10.72 0.25
C TRP A 83 -6.91 11.42 -0.17
N VAL A 84 -5.77 10.73 -0.17
CA VAL A 84 -4.47 11.29 -0.60
C VAL A 84 -4.55 11.86 -2.01
N ARG A 85 -5.11 11.10 -2.97
CA ARG A 85 -5.27 11.54 -4.35
C ARG A 85 -6.18 12.76 -4.50
N LYS A 86 -7.17 12.92 -3.63
CA LYS A 86 -8.05 14.10 -3.59
C LYS A 86 -7.35 15.34 -3.00
N GLN A 87 -6.48 15.14 -2.00
CA GLN A 87 -5.73 16.24 -1.37
C GLN A 87 -4.52 16.68 -2.21
N GLY A 88 -3.95 15.77 -3.00
CA GLY A 88 -2.87 16.06 -3.95
C GLY A 88 -3.34 16.91 -5.13
N LYS A 89 -3.66 18.18 -4.88
CA LYS A 89 -3.72 19.17 -5.96
C LYS A 89 -2.28 19.52 -6.35
N SER A 90 -1.99 19.47 -7.66
CA SER A 90 -0.73 19.94 -8.25
C SER A 90 -0.34 21.30 -7.67
N CYS A 91 0.89 21.43 -7.21
CA CYS A 91 1.54 22.72 -7.04
C CYS A 91 1.74 23.35 -8.43
N HIS A 92 0.68 23.91 -9.02
CA HIS A 92 0.83 25.00 -9.96
C HIS A 92 0.31 26.23 -9.24
N ALA A 93 1.28 27.07 -8.87
CA ALA A 93 1.08 28.39 -8.30
C ALA A 93 0.08 29.19 -9.17
N ALA A 94 -0.85 29.86 -8.50
CA ALA A 94 -1.59 30.99 -9.06
C ALA A 94 -0.82 32.27 -8.78
#